data_AF-A0A845MSH1-F1
#
_entry.id   AF-A0A845MSH1-F1
#
_cell.length_a   1.000
_cell.length_b   1.000
_cell.length_c   1.000
_cell.angle_alpha   90.00
_cell.angle_beta   90.00
_cell.angle_gamma   90.00
#
_symmetry.space_group_name_H-M   'P 1'
#
loop_
_entity.id
_entity.type
_entity.pdbx_description
1 polymer ?
#
loop_
_entity_poly.entity_id
_entity_poly.type
_entity_poly.pdbx_seq_one_letter_code
_entity_poly.pdbx_strand_id
1 'polypeptide(L)'
;MRYFLILVVLILVVGAALFTVPMENGKPLLDWQHVEQNWQNPDKLMEEGLDGLAGKSKETTLYRWRDPQGNWQYGQIPPPGIDAEETTIKAR
;
A
#
# COMPACT_ATOMS: atom_id res chain seq x y z
N MET A 1 21.43 -31.92 -8.56
CA MET A 1 22.37 -30.78 -8.40
C MET A 1 22.10 -29.66 -9.40
N ARG A 2 22.08 -29.92 -10.72
CA ARG A 2 21.87 -28.87 -11.75
C ARG A 2 20.58 -28.03 -11.57
N TYR A 3 19.45 -28.66 -11.24
CA TYR A 3 18.18 -27.96 -10.99
C TYR A 3 18.16 -27.17 -9.68
N PHE A 4 18.91 -27.63 -8.68
CA PHE A 4 19.04 -26.92 -7.40
C PHE A 4 19.80 -25.59 -7.59
N LEU A 5 20.88 -25.61 -8.37
CA LEU A 5 21.60 -24.38 -8.73
C LEU A 5 20.72 -23.40 -9.51
N ILE A 6 19.88 -23.91 -10.42
CA ILE A 6 18.93 -23.07 -11.16
C ILE A 6 17.93 -22.41 -10.20
N LEU A 7 17.39 -23.16 -9.24
CA LEU A 7 16.47 -22.60 -8.23
C LEU A 7 17.14 -21.53 -7.37
N VAL A 8 18.37 -21.75 -6.91
CA VAL A 8 19.12 -20.77 -6.12
C VAL A 8 19.37 -19.49 -6.93
N VAL A 9 19.78 -19.63 -8.19
CA VAL A 9 20.00 -18.48 -9.09
C VAL A 9 18.69 -17.73 -9.33
N LEU A 10 17.57 -18.45 -9.52
CA LEU A 10 16.27 -17.84 -9.76
C LEU A 10 15.78 -17.06 -8.53
N ILE A 11 15.97 -17.60 -7.32
CA ILE A 11 15.68 -16.90 -6.06
C ILE A 11 16.55 -15.64 -5.92
N LEU A 12 17.84 -15.71 -6.25
CA LEU A 12 18.72 -14.54 -6.19
C LEU A 12 18.31 -13.45 -7.19
N VAL A 13 17.94 -13.83 -8.42
CA VAL A 13 17.47 -12.88 -9.45
C VAL A 13 16.16 -12.22 -9.01
N VAL A 14 15.21 -13.00 -8.50
CA VAL A 14 13.95 -12.47 -7.98
C VAL A 14 14.21 -11.55 -6.77
N GLY A 15 15.07 -11.97 -5.84
CA GLY A 15 15.46 -11.16 -4.69
C GLY A 15 16.05 -9.83 -5.10
N ALA A 16 17.02 -9.81 -6.02
CA ALA A 16 17.63 -8.59 -6.53
C ALA A 16 16.64 -7.67 -7.25
N ALA A 17 15.65 -8.23 -7.96
CA ALA A 17 14.60 -7.45 -8.62
C ALA A 17 13.75 -6.67 -7.60
N LEU A 18 13.50 -7.21 -6.40
CA LEU A 18 12.74 -6.51 -5.35
C LEU A 18 13.46 -5.25 -4.85
N PHE A 19 14.79 -5.21 -4.89
CA PHE A 19 15.58 -4.04 -4.46
C PHE A 19 15.85 -3.03 -5.59
N THR A 20 15.69 -3.42 -6.86
CA THR A 20 16.13 -2.62 -8.01
C THR A 20 15.01 -2.18 -8.94
N VAL A 21 13.89 -2.90 -8.97
CA VAL A 21 12.75 -2.57 -9.83
C VAL A 21 11.86 -1.54 -9.14
N PRO A 22 11.76 -0.30 -9.67
CA PRO A 22 10.86 0.70 -9.12
C PRO A 22 9.41 0.33 -9.44
N MET A 23 8.55 0.38 -8.42
CA MET A 23 7.10 0.29 -8.60
C MET A 23 6.48 1.67 -8.86
N GLU A 24 5.15 1.73 -8.99
CA GLU A 24 4.33 2.91 -9.34
C GLU A 24 4.67 4.19 -8.54
N ASN A 25 5.31 4.08 -7.37
CA ASN A 25 5.72 5.19 -6.52
C ASN A 25 7.20 5.65 -6.72
N GLY A 26 7.91 5.10 -7.72
CA GLY A 26 9.29 5.46 -8.05
C GLY A 26 10.37 4.94 -7.08
N LYS A 27 9.98 4.18 -6.05
CA LYS A 27 10.88 3.54 -5.10
C LYS A 27 10.87 2.02 -5.30
N PRO A 28 12.01 1.33 -5.10
CA PRO A 28 12.04 -0.13 -5.09
C PRO A 28 11.17 -0.68 -3.95
N LEU A 29 10.67 -1.91 -4.12
CA LEU A 29 9.83 -2.60 -3.15
C LEU A 29 10.48 -2.76 -1.78
N LEU A 30 11.78 -3.07 -1.77
CA LEU A 30 12.58 -3.22 -0.57
C LEU A 30 13.68 -2.18 -0.57
N ASP A 31 13.68 -1.32 0.45
CA ASP A 31 14.71 -0.31 0.66
C ASP A 31 15.66 -0.76 1.77
N TRP A 32 16.92 -0.99 1.40
CA TRP A 32 17.97 -1.41 2.33
C TRP A 32 18.17 -0.41 3.48
N GLN A 33 18.03 0.90 3.23
CA GLN A 33 18.18 1.90 4.27
C GLN A 33 17.08 1.80 5.33
N HIS A 34 15.87 1.41 4.94
CA HIS A 34 14.74 1.23 5.85
C HIS A 34 14.85 -0.09 6.61
N VAL A 35 15.37 -1.15 5.97
CA VAL A 35 15.65 -2.43 6.64
C VAL A 35 16.67 -2.25 7.76
N GLU A 36 17.75 -1.50 7.51
CA GLU A 36 18.78 -1.24 8.52
C GLU A 36 18.23 -0.46 9.73
N GLN A 37 17.36 0.52 9.49
CA GLN A 37 16.75 1.33 10.55
C GLN A 37 15.69 0.56 11.34
N ASN A 38 14.92 -0.30 10.68
CA ASN A 38 13.82 -1.03 11.29
C ASN A 38 14.18 -2.48 11.66
N TRP A 39 15.45 -2.91 11.51
CA TRP A 39 15.91 -4.26 11.88
C TRP A 39 15.65 -4.62 13.34
N GLN A 40 15.62 -3.61 14.22
CA GLN A 40 15.28 -3.78 15.64
C GLN A 40 13.79 -4.09 15.88
N ASN A 41 12.92 -3.86 14.89
CA ASN A 41 11.47 -4.05 14.99
C ASN A 41 10.96 -4.87 13.80
N PRO A 42 11.05 -6.21 13.87
CA PRO A 42 10.67 -7.10 12.76
C PRO A 42 9.19 -6.99 12.36
N ASP A 43 8.31 -6.62 13.29
CA ASP A 43 6.87 -6.47 13.03
C ASP A 43 6.59 -5.37 12.00
N LYS A 44 7.30 -4.24 12.10
CA LYS A 44 7.15 -3.11 11.15
C LYS A 44 7.69 -3.45 9.76
N LEU A 45 8.76 -4.24 9.68
CA LEU A 45 9.33 -4.69 8.41
C LEU A 45 8.37 -5.60 7.64
N MET A 46 7.63 -6.47 8.33
CA MET A 46 6.64 -7.35 7.70
C MET A 46 5.43 -6.58 7.19
N GLU A 47 4.87 -5.67 7.99
CA GLU A 47 3.68 -4.90 7.61
C GLU A 47 3.95 -4.01 6.37
N GLU A 48 5.10 -3.35 6.34
CA GLU A 48 5.50 -2.49 5.21
C GLU A 48 5.91 -3.29 3.96
N GLY A 49 6.57 -4.45 4.13
CA GLY A 49 6.89 -5.33 3.01
C GLY A 49 5.64 -5.90 2.34
N LEU A 50 4.61 -6.21 3.14
CA LEU A 50 3.30 -6.61 2.63
C LEU A 50 2.57 -5.44 1.94
N ASP A 51 2.62 -4.23 2.50
CA ASP A 51 2.04 -3.04 1.87
C ASP A 51 2.71 -2.67 0.54
N GLY A 52 4.03 -2.86 0.44
CA GLY A 52 4.79 -2.65 -0.79
C GLY A 52 4.38 -3.64 -1.88
N LEU A 53 4.24 -4.92 -1.53
CA LEU A 53 3.88 -6.00 -2.47
C LEU A 53 2.40 -6.02 -2.82
N ALA A 54 1.52 -5.70 -1.87
CA ALA A 54 0.07 -5.69 -2.05
C ALA A 54 -0.43 -4.42 -2.74
N GLY A 55 0.43 -3.39 -2.86
CA GLY A 55 0.02 -2.05 -3.24
C GLY A 55 -0.81 -1.43 -2.12
N LYS A 56 -0.39 -0.28 -1.59
CA LYS A 56 -1.15 0.43 -0.56
C LYS A 56 -2.61 0.54 -1.00
N SER A 57 -3.51 -0.16 -0.32
CA SER A 57 -4.94 0.14 -0.40
C SER A 57 -5.06 1.55 0.15
N LYS A 58 -5.17 2.54 -0.74
CA LYS A 58 -5.33 3.94 -0.34
C LYS A 58 -6.65 4.03 0.39
N GLU A 59 -6.61 3.94 1.72
CA GLU A 59 -7.72 4.33 2.56
C GLU A 59 -8.00 5.80 2.25
N THR A 60 -9.04 6.03 1.46
CA THR A 60 -9.48 7.37 1.12
C THR A 60 -10.65 7.65 2.03
N THR A 61 -10.43 8.52 3.01
CA THR A 61 -11.51 9.07 3.83
C THR A 61 -12.42 9.88 2.91
N LEU A 62 -13.67 9.45 2.78
CA LEU A 62 -14.71 10.12 2.00
C LEU A 62 -15.86 10.47 2.95
N TYR A 63 -16.40 11.67 2.80
CA TYR A 63 -17.60 12.07 3.50
C TYR A 63 -18.81 11.62 2.68
N ARG A 64 -19.81 11.05 3.36
CA ARG A 64 -21.13 10.79 2.77
C ARG A 64 -22.14 11.75 3.38
N TRP A 65 -23.00 12.32 2.54
CA TRP A 65 -24.12 13.14 3.01
C TRP A 65 -25.35 12.93 2.13
N ARG A 66 -26.50 13.35 2.66
CA ARG A 66 -27.76 13.28 1.94
C ARG A 66 -28.09 14.64 1.35
N ASP A 67 -28.36 14.68 0.05
CA ASP A 67 -28.77 15.91 -0.63
C ASP A 67 -30.24 16.27 -0.30
N PRO A 68 -30.70 17.50 -0.62
CA PRO A 68 -32.09 17.91 -0.38
C PRO A 68 -33.15 17.09 -1.13
N GLN A 69 -32.74 16.28 -2.12
CA GLN A 69 -33.60 15.39 -2.90
C GLN A 69 -33.63 13.98 -2.30
N GLY A 70 -32.86 13.74 -1.24
CA GLY A 70 -32.80 12.48 -0.51
C GLY A 70 -31.78 11.48 -1.06
N ASN A 71 -30.96 11.84 -2.04
CA ASN A 71 -29.93 10.96 -2.59
C ASN A 71 -28.63 11.03 -1.79
N TRP A 72 -27.88 9.94 -1.82
CA TRP A 72 -26.55 9.87 -1.21
C TRP A 72 -25.51 10.46 -2.15
N GLN A 73 -24.71 11.39 -1.63
CA GLN A 73 -23.56 11.97 -2.29
C GLN A 73 -22.29 11.63 -1.51
N TYR A 74 -21.18 11.45 -2.23
CA TYR A 74 -19.88 11.13 -1.67
C TYR A 74 -18.86 12.15 -2.16
N GLY A 75 -18.01 12.65 -1.26
CA GLY A 75 -16.98 13.61 -1.62
C GLY A 75 -15.99 13.88 -0.49
N GLN A 76 -14.90 14.58 -0.80
CA GLN A 76 -13.85 14.90 0.18
C GLN A 76 -14.20 16.11 1.05
N ILE A 77 -15.12 16.96 0.60
CA ILE A 77 -15.53 18.19 1.29
C ILE A 77 -17.06 18.24 1.26
N PRO A 78 -17.75 18.10 2.40
CA PRO A 78 -19.20 18.26 2.44
C PRO A 78 -19.58 19.75 2.23
N PRO A 79 -20.72 20.03 1.59
CA PRO A 79 -21.26 21.39 1.49
C PRO A 79 -21.53 21.99 2.90
N PRO A 80 -21.37 23.30 3.08
CA PRO A 80 -21.57 23.94 4.38
C PRO A 80 -23.03 23.79 4.85
N GLY A 81 -23.21 23.34 6.09
CA GLY A 81 -24.52 23.23 6.74
C GLY A 81 -25.27 21.90 6.52
N ILE A 82 -24.59 20.86 6.03
CA ILE A 82 -25.16 19.51 5.88
C ILE A 82 -24.49 18.57 6.88
N ASP A 83 -25.30 17.74 7.56
CA ASP A 83 -24.79 16.64 8.39
C ASP A 83 -24.10 15.61 7.48
N ALA A 84 -22.78 15.56 7.55
CA ALA A 84 -21.94 14.64 6.80
C ALA A 84 -21.32 13.61 7.75
N GLU A 85 -21.38 12.33 7.37
CA GLU A 85 -20.72 11.25 8.09
C GLU A 85 -19.39 10.89 7.42
N GLU A 86 -18.34 10.74 8.23
CA GLU A 86 -17.05 10.21 7.78
C GLU A 86 -17.19 8.72 7.44
N THR A 87 -16.85 8.36 6.21
CA THR A 87 -16.83 6.96 5.76
C THR A 87 -15.47 6.64 5.15
N THR A 88 -14.75 5.72 5.78
CA THR A 88 -13.50 5.19 5.20
C THR A 88 -13.88 4.16 4.14
N ILE A 89 -13.58 4.44 2.88
CA ILE A 89 -13.75 3.44 1.81
C ILE A 89 -12.42 2.76 1.55
N LYS A 90 -12.42 1.44 1.65
CA LYS A 90 -11.29 0.63 1.18
C LYS A 90 -11.37 0.60 -0.35
N ALA A 91 -10.41 1.26 -1.01
CA ALA A 91 -10.22 1.06 -2.44
C ALA A 91 -9.85 -0.42 -2.66
N ARG A 92 -10.67 -1.11 -3.44
CA ARG A 92 -10.51 -2.54 -3.76
C ARG A 92 -9.45 -2.75 -4.83
#